data_AF-A0A0F8XPU5-F1
#
_entry.id   AF-A0A0F8XPU5-F1
#
_cell.length_a   1.000
_cell.length_b   1.000
_cell.length_c   1.000
_cell.angle_alpha   90.00
_cell.angle_beta   90.00
_cell.angle_gamma   90.00
#
_symmetry.space_group_name_H-M   'P 1'
#
loop_
_entity.id
_entity.type
_entity.pdbx_description
1 polymer ?
#
loop_
_entity_poly.entity_id
_entity_poly.type
_entity_poly.pdbx_seq_one_letter_code
_entity_poly.pdbx_strand_id
1 'polypeptide(L)'
;MSKRALRRKNNSPRESISLRSSRINPLGILMLSFALLSEIYLIVKYIGKETSAYYSILLFGLGTIALIGMLWLTKGKFITYELPFMKDIWSGITYILAISSLVAVIGIMMLILQASFRFALELIDVYFYYLAAAVIEEAFFRMFFISFFIQKYPNKRIGIIIGVFVSSFIFMIAHWASYGDSLSLMLSMFFGGLLFSAYYLVFKDITISMLAHLIINLIVIQTTIIGVY
;
A
#
# COMPACT_ATOMS: atom_id res chain seq x y z
N MET A 1 -30.18 -36.26 33.04
CA MET A 1 -29.42 -35.07 32.58
C MET A 1 -30.31 -34.20 31.70
N SER A 2 -30.51 -32.94 32.07
CA SER A 2 -31.45 -32.00 31.43
C SER A 2 -30.95 -31.53 30.06
N LYS A 3 -31.86 -31.45 29.06
CA LYS A 3 -31.62 -30.88 27.71
C LYS A 3 -31.01 -29.47 27.73
N ARG A 4 -31.05 -28.74 28.86
CA ARG A 4 -30.35 -27.46 29.04
C ARG A 4 -28.83 -27.59 29.12
N ALA A 5 -28.29 -28.73 29.57
CA ALA A 5 -26.85 -28.93 29.69
C ALA A 5 -26.17 -29.17 28.32
N LEU A 6 -26.87 -29.78 27.36
CA LEU A 6 -26.35 -30.00 26.00
C LEU A 6 -26.36 -28.74 25.12
N ARG A 7 -27.18 -27.73 25.43
CA ARG A 7 -27.21 -26.46 24.67
C ARG A 7 -26.06 -25.51 25.01
N ARG A 8 -25.35 -25.70 26.14
CA ARG A 8 -24.23 -24.83 26.53
C ARG A 8 -22.88 -25.22 25.93
N LYS A 9 -22.74 -26.42 25.35
CA LYS A 9 -21.44 -26.90 24.86
C LYS A 9 -21.11 -26.51 23.40
N ASN A 10 -22.07 -25.96 22.65
CA ASN A 10 -21.85 -25.50 21.27
C ASN A 10 -21.59 -23.99 21.12
N ASN A 11 -21.55 -23.25 22.23
CA ASN A 11 -21.08 -21.87 22.24
C ASN A 11 -19.63 -21.82 22.70
N SER A 12 -18.74 -22.61 22.07
CA SER A 12 -17.34 -22.21 22.09
C SER A 12 -17.32 -20.78 21.54
N PRO A 13 -16.70 -19.81 22.21
CA PRO A 13 -16.52 -18.50 21.63
C PRO A 13 -15.75 -18.78 20.35
N ARG A 14 -16.42 -18.71 19.18
CA ARG A 14 -15.75 -18.60 17.90
C ARG A 14 -14.74 -17.51 18.17
N GLU A 15 -13.46 -17.84 18.18
CA GLU A 15 -12.39 -16.86 18.28
C GLU A 15 -12.75 -15.83 17.23
N SER A 16 -13.33 -14.73 17.69
CA SER A 16 -13.66 -13.62 16.84
C SER A 16 -12.29 -13.28 16.31
N ILE A 17 -12.04 -13.51 15.02
CA ILE A 17 -10.82 -13.11 14.35
C ILE A 17 -10.68 -11.66 14.75
N SER A 18 -9.88 -11.42 15.80
CA SER A 18 -9.86 -10.11 16.40
C SER A 18 -9.11 -9.34 15.35
N LEU A 19 -9.87 -8.52 14.64
CA LEU A 19 -9.32 -7.46 13.83
C LEU A 19 -8.68 -6.50 14.81
N ARG A 20 -7.57 -6.93 15.44
CA ARG A 20 -6.54 -6.03 15.92
C ARG A 20 -6.28 -5.15 14.71
N SER A 21 -6.68 -3.89 14.83
CA SER A 21 -6.65 -2.94 13.75
C SER A 21 -5.27 -2.93 13.13
N SER A 22 -5.24 -2.69 11.82
CA SER A 22 -3.99 -2.44 11.12
C SER A 22 -3.19 -1.38 11.85
N ARG A 23 -1.90 -1.66 12.01
CA ARG A 23 -1.00 -0.84 12.82
C ARG A 23 -0.24 0.08 11.88
N ILE A 24 -0.25 1.38 12.20
CA ILE A 24 0.68 2.34 11.61
C ILE A 24 1.72 2.61 12.69
N ASN A 25 2.95 2.21 12.44
CA ASN A 25 4.05 2.57 13.33
C ASN A 25 4.47 4.04 13.06
N PRO A 26 5.25 4.67 13.96
CA PRO A 26 5.67 6.07 13.78
C PRO A 26 6.39 6.35 12.45
N LEU A 27 7.13 5.36 11.92
CA LEU A 27 7.79 5.48 10.62
C LEU A 27 6.77 5.57 9.48
N GLY A 28 5.73 4.73 9.48
CA GLY A 28 4.65 4.81 8.50
C GLY A 28 3.89 6.16 8.54
N ILE A 29 3.70 6.73 9.73
CA ILE A 29 3.13 8.09 9.87
C ILE A 29 4.07 9.13 9.26
N LEU A 30 5.36 9.09 9.63
CA LEU A 30 6.37 10.01 9.10
C LEU A 30 6.45 9.95 7.57
N MET A 31 6.47 8.74 7.01
CA MET A 31 6.48 8.52 5.56
C MET A 31 5.24 9.12 4.90
N LEU A 32 4.04 8.88 5.46
CA LEU A 32 2.80 9.43 4.91
C LEU A 32 2.75 10.96 5.01
N SER A 33 3.21 11.54 6.13
CA SER A 33 3.33 13.00 6.28
C SER A 33 4.30 13.59 5.26
N PHE A 34 5.47 12.97 5.07
CA PHE A 34 6.44 13.39 4.07
C PHE A 34 5.87 13.30 2.65
N ALA A 35 5.15 12.22 2.33
CA ALA A 35 4.52 12.03 1.03
C ALA A 35 3.47 13.13 0.76
N LEU A 36 2.58 13.40 1.72
CA LEU A 36 1.57 14.46 1.59
C LEU A 36 2.20 15.86 1.43
N LEU A 37 3.25 16.16 2.19
CA LEU A 37 4.00 17.43 2.05
C LEU A 37 4.71 17.53 0.69
N SER A 38 5.25 16.42 0.19
CA SER A 38 5.87 16.35 -1.12
C SER A 38 4.85 16.63 -2.23
N GLU A 39 3.63 16.08 -2.13
CA GLU A 39 2.57 16.39 -3.08
C GLU A 39 2.13 17.86 -3.00
N ILE A 40 1.98 18.45 -1.81
CA ILE A 40 1.68 19.88 -1.67
C ILE A 40 2.76 20.73 -2.36
N TYR A 41 4.04 20.41 -2.14
CA TYR A 41 5.15 21.08 -2.80
C TYR A 41 5.06 20.96 -4.33
N LEU A 42 4.80 19.77 -4.88
CA LEU A 42 4.66 19.55 -6.32
C LEU A 42 3.44 20.29 -6.89
N ILE A 43 2.30 20.29 -6.20
CA ILE A 43 1.09 21.05 -6.59
C ILE A 43 1.44 22.54 -6.70
N VAL A 44 2.11 23.11 -5.69
CA VAL A 44 2.46 24.53 -5.69
C VAL A 44 3.47 24.86 -6.78
N LYS A 45 4.52 24.04 -6.95
CA LYS A 45 5.58 24.26 -7.96
C LYS A 45 5.05 24.16 -9.39
N TYR A 46 4.10 23.28 -9.64
CA TYR A 46 3.57 23.00 -10.97
C TYR A 46 2.18 23.58 -11.22
N ILE A 47 1.65 24.44 -10.34
CA ILE A 47 0.35 25.09 -10.54
C ILE A 47 0.34 25.86 -11.87
N GLY A 48 -0.66 25.61 -12.72
CA GLY A 48 -0.73 26.16 -14.08
C GLY A 48 0.03 25.37 -15.15
N LYS A 49 0.81 24.34 -14.80
CA LYS A 49 1.33 23.33 -15.73
C LYS A 49 0.40 22.12 -15.68
N GLU A 50 -0.50 22.04 -16.67
CA GLU A 50 -1.74 21.28 -16.57
C GLU A 50 -1.54 19.83 -16.08
N THR A 51 -0.70 19.03 -16.73
CA THR A 51 -0.66 17.58 -16.44
C THR A 51 -0.04 17.22 -15.08
N SER A 52 1.13 17.75 -14.73
CA SER A 52 1.84 17.37 -13.51
C SER A 52 1.09 17.78 -12.23
N ALA A 53 0.48 18.97 -12.22
CA ALA A 53 -0.30 19.41 -11.07
C ALA A 53 -1.53 18.52 -10.84
N TYR A 54 -2.22 18.07 -11.89
CA TYR A 54 -3.39 17.19 -11.73
C TYR A 54 -3.05 15.84 -11.10
N TYR A 55 -1.92 15.23 -11.48
CA TYR A 55 -1.47 13.98 -10.86
C TYR A 55 -1.15 14.15 -9.38
N SER A 56 -0.44 15.23 -9.02
CA SER A 56 -0.14 15.50 -7.61
C SER A 56 -1.40 15.86 -6.80
N ILE A 57 -2.35 16.59 -7.37
CA ILE A 57 -3.66 16.83 -6.73
C ILE A 57 -4.40 15.51 -6.49
N LEU A 58 -4.40 14.60 -7.48
CA LEU A 58 -5.03 13.30 -7.37
C LEU A 58 -4.38 12.46 -6.26
N LEU A 59 -3.05 12.35 -6.25
CA LEU A 59 -2.30 11.62 -5.22
C LEU A 59 -2.52 12.22 -3.83
N PHE A 60 -2.44 13.54 -3.69
CA PHE A 60 -2.76 14.22 -2.44
C PHE A 60 -4.18 13.91 -1.96
N GLY A 61 -5.16 13.93 -2.88
CA GLY A 61 -6.55 13.56 -2.60
C GLY A 61 -6.68 12.11 -2.10
N LEU A 62 -6.04 11.15 -2.78
CA LEU A 62 -6.01 9.74 -2.36
C LEU A 62 -5.38 9.56 -0.98
N GLY A 63 -4.25 10.21 -0.72
CA GLY A 63 -3.58 10.18 0.58
C GLY A 63 -4.43 10.77 1.69
N THR A 64 -5.14 11.87 1.41
CA THR A 64 -6.08 12.51 2.34
C THR A 64 -7.28 11.61 2.63
N ILE A 65 -7.87 10.98 1.60
CA ILE A 65 -8.96 10.01 1.76
C ILE A 65 -8.48 8.81 2.58
N ALA A 66 -7.28 8.30 2.32
CA ALA A 66 -6.71 7.20 3.08
C ALA A 66 -6.58 7.57 4.57
N LEU A 67 -6.06 8.76 4.88
CA LEU A 67 -5.90 9.25 6.24
C LEU A 67 -7.24 9.43 6.97
N ILE A 68 -8.19 10.16 6.37
CA ILE A 68 -9.51 10.41 6.96
C ILE A 68 -10.30 9.10 7.10
N GLY A 69 -10.28 8.28 6.05
CA GLY A 69 -10.93 6.97 6.03
C GLY A 69 -10.38 6.07 7.13
N MET A 70 -9.07 6.09 7.36
CA MET A 70 -8.44 5.32 8.44
C MET A 70 -8.78 5.85 9.83
N LEU A 71 -8.80 7.17 10.03
CA LEU A 71 -9.29 7.77 11.26
C LEU A 71 -10.73 7.35 11.56
N TRP A 72 -11.59 7.35 10.53
CA TRP A 72 -12.98 6.91 10.66
C TRP A 72 -13.10 5.41 10.99
N LEU A 73 -12.44 4.55 10.20
CA LEU A 73 -12.45 3.09 10.36
C LEU A 73 -11.87 2.63 11.71
N THR A 74 -10.94 3.40 12.29
CA THR A 74 -10.31 3.09 13.58
C THR A 74 -10.93 3.83 14.76
N LYS A 75 -11.97 4.66 14.52
CA LYS A 75 -12.55 5.56 15.53
C LYS A 75 -11.49 6.44 16.21
N GLY A 76 -10.54 6.93 15.43
CA GLY A 76 -9.42 7.77 15.89
C GLY A 76 -8.33 7.03 16.67
N LYS A 77 -8.40 5.70 16.78
CA LYS A 77 -7.39 4.90 17.49
C LYS A 77 -6.32 4.40 16.52
N PHE A 78 -5.27 5.19 16.33
CA PHE A 78 -4.03 4.66 15.79
C PHE A 78 -3.41 3.72 16.82
N ILE A 79 -3.33 2.43 16.48
CA ILE A 79 -2.54 1.51 17.29
C ILE A 79 -1.09 1.65 16.82
N THR A 80 -0.34 2.49 17.50
CA THR A 80 1.11 2.56 17.40
C THR A 80 1.73 1.36 18.13
N TYR A 81 2.74 0.74 17.53
CA TYR A 81 3.59 -0.26 18.18
C TYR A 81 5.04 0.08 17.87
N GLU A 82 5.92 -0.29 18.79
CA GLU A 82 7.34 -0.46 18.49
C GLU A 82 7.50 -1.45 17.34
N LEU A 83 8.32 -1.09 16.36
CA LEU A 83 8.55 -1.91 15.18
C LEU A 83 9.03 -3.30 15.61
N PRO A 84 8.57 -4.40 14.97
CA PRO A 84 8.98 -5.75 15.33
C PRO A 84 10.50 -5.89 15.42
N PHE A 85 11.27 -5.24 14.54
CA PHE A 85 12.73 -5.27 14.54
C PHE A 85 13.38 -4.80 15.85
N MET A 86 12.65 -4.08 16.71
CA MET A 86 13.12 -3.65 18.02
C MET A 86 12.90 -4.70 19.12
N LYS A 87 12.21 -5.82 18.83
CA LYS A 87 11.98 -6.88 19.83
C LYS A 87 13.12 -7.87 19.94
N ASP A 88 13.65 -8.34 18.80
CA ASP A 88 14.75 -9.29 18.74
C ASP A 88 15.34 -9.38 17.33
N ILE A 89 16.57 -9.90 17.20
CA ILE A 89 17.30 -9.98 15.93
C ILE A 89 16.59 -10.83 14.86
N TRP A 90 15.85 -11.87 15.26
CA TRP A 90 15.16 -12.78 14.34
C TRP A 90 13.96 -12.12 13.69
N SER A 91 13.24 -11.30 14.44
CA SER A 91 12.15 -10.48 13.89
C SER A 91 12.67 -9.46 12.87
N GLY A 92 13.85 -8.87 13.11
CA GLY A 92 14.54 -7.98 12.17
C GLY A 92 14.95 -8.70 10.88
N ILE A 93 15.59 -9.87 11.00
CA ILE A 93 15.94 -10.72 9.85
C ILE A 93 14.70 -11.09 9.04
N THR A 94 13.63 -11.53 9.70
CA THR A 94 12.35 -11.88 9.04
C THR A 94 11.79 -10.69 8.25
N TYR A 95 11.86 -9.49 8.82
CA TYR A 95 11.39 -8.26 8.19
C TYR A 95 12.23 -7.88 6.97
N ILE A 96 13.55 -8.01 7.07
CA ILE A 96 14.47 -7.79 5.95
C ILE A 96 14.21 -8.82 4.84
N LEU A 97 14.05 -10.10 5.17
CA LEU A 97 13.74 -11.14 4.18
C LEU A 97 12.38 -10.93 3.51
N ALA A 98 11.38 -10.46 4.27
CA ALA A 98 10.07 -10.09 3.75
C ALA A 98 10.17 -8.94 2.75
N ILE A 99 10.89 -7.86 3.09
CA ILE A 99 11.13 -6.73 2.18
C ILE A 99 11.95 -7.18 0.97
N SER A 100 13.06 -7.88 1.18
CA SER A 100 13.97 -8.33 0.12
C SER A 100 13.30 -9.31 -0.84
N SER A 101 12.43 -10.19 -0.37
CA SER A 101 11.71 -11.11 -1.26
C SER A 101 10.62 -10.40 -2.07
N LEU A 102 9.95 -9.41 -1.48
CA LEU A 102 9.00 -8.54 -2.19
C LEU A 102 9.70 -7.68 -3.25
N VAL A 103 10.85 -7.11 -2.90
CA VAL A 103 11.73 -6.36 -3.82
C VAL A 103 12.28 -7.28 -4.92
N ALA A 104 12.65 -8.52 -4.61
CA ALA A 104 13.17 -9.46 -5.61
C ALA A 104 12.10 -9.91 -6.61
N VAL A 105 10.90 -10.26 -6.13
CA VAL A 105 9.78 -10.65 -7.01
C VAL A 105 9.40 -9.49 -7.93
N ILE A 106 9.32 -8.28 -7.38
CA ILE A 106 8.91 -7.12 -8.17
C ILE A 106 10.07 -6.62 -9.04
N GLY A 107 11.32 -6.73 -8.61
CA GLY A 107 12.50 -6.45 -9.42
C GLY A 107 12.58 -7.36 -10.66
N ILE A 108 12.22 -8.65 -10.52
CA ILE A 108 12.09 -9.57 -11.66
C ILE A 108 10.94 -9.14 -12.57
N MET A 109 9.81 -8.69 -12.01
CA MET A 109 8.70 -8.13 -12.79
C MET A 109 9.08 -6.82 -13.48
N MET A 110 10.04 -6.07 -12.94
CA MET A 110 10.53 -4.79 -13.47
C MET A 110 11.61 -4.92 -14.55
N LEU A 111 12.33 -6.03 -14.62
CA LEU A 111 13.14 -6.37 -15.80
C LEU A 111 12.29 -6.50 -17.09
N ILE A 112 10.96 -6.59 -16.95
CA ILE A 112 9.98 -6.61 -18.03
C ILE A 112 9.39 -5.20 -18.30
N LEU A 113 9.58 -4.23 -17.38
CA LEU A 113 9.13 -2.85 -17.51
C LEU A 113 10.27 -1.94 -17.98
N GLN A 114 10.35 -1.75 -19.30
CA GLN A 114 10.97 -0.56 -19.87
C GLN A 114 9.97 0.16 -20.77
N ALA A 115 10.00 1.48 -20.66
CA ALA A 115 9.20 2.47 -21.38
C ALA A 115 7.75 2.62 -20.90
N SER A 116 7.51 3.58 -20.01
CA SER A 116 6.83 4.84 -20.38
C SER A 116 6.72 5.78 -19.17
N PHE A 117 7.55 6.83 -19.15
CA PHE A 117 7.21 8.14 -18.59
C PHE A 117 8.27 9.12 -19.11
N ARG A 118 7.85 10.13 -19.87
CA ARG A 118 8.74 11.12 -20.46
C ARG A 118 8.26 12.54 -20.16
N PHE A 119 9.18 13.28 -19.55
CA PHE A 119 9.41 14.74 -19.57
C PHE A 119 8.25 15.68 -19.19
N ALA A 120 8.32 16.17 -17.95
CA ALA A 120 7.75 17.47 -17.52
C ALA A 120 8.35 17.97 -16.18
N LEU A 121 8.95 17.07 -15.40
CA LEU A 121 9.49 17.34 -14.07
C LEU A 121 11.02 17.45 -14.07
N GLU A 122 11.57 18.26 -13.15
CA GLU A 122 13.00 18.24 -12.85
C GLU A 122 13.35 16.91 -12.16
N LEU A 123 14.59 16.44 -12.30
CA LEU A 123 15.01 15.12 -11.80
C LEU A 123 14.65 14.92 -10.31
N ILE A 124 14.89 15.94 -9.48
CA ILE A 124 14.58 15.90 -8.05
C ILE A 124 13.07 15.77 -7.78
N ASP A 125 12.24 16.41 -8.61
CA ASP A 125 10.78 16.35 -8.49
C ASP A 125 10.24 14.99 -8.93
N VAL A 126 10.91 14.31 -9.86
CA VAL A 126 10.60 12.92 -10.20
C VAL A 126 10.81 12.01 -8.98
N TYR A 127 11.90 12.19 -8.23
CA TYR A 127 12.07 11.45 -6.97
C TYR A 127 10.95 11.76 -5.98
N PHE A 128 10.64 13.04 -5.73
CA PHE A 128 9.55 13.40 -4.82
C PHE A 128 8.22 12.75 -5.23
N TYR A 129 7.88 12.82 -6.52
CA TYR A 129 6.65 12.24 -7.05
C TYR A 129 6.58 10.71 -6.85
N TYR A 130 7.58 9.96 -7.32
CA TYR A 130 7.54 8.50 -7.25
C TYR A 130 7.65 7.98 -5.81
N LEU A 131 8.37 8.69 -4.94
CA LEU A 131 8.46 8.31 -3.53
C LEU A 131 7.13 8.60 -2.81
N ALA A 132 6.54 9.77 -3.03
CA ALA A 132 5.26 10.12 -2.43
C ALA A 132 4.13 9.20 -2.92
N ALA A 133 4.09 8.92 -4.23
CA ALA A 133 3.12 8.02 -4.85
C ALA A 133 3.15 6.62 -4.21
N ALA A 134 4.32 6.01 -4.05
CA ALA A 134 4.45 4.69 -3.42
C ALA A 134 3.80 4.65 -2.03
N VAL A 135 4.08 5.66 -1.19
CA VAL A 135 3.54 5.73 0.17
C VAL A 135 2.03 5.94 0.17
N ILE A 136 1.55 6.87 -0.65
CA ILE A 136 0.12 7.23 -0.76
C ILE A 136 -0.69 6.06 -1.29
N GLU A 137 -0.20 5.37 -2.33
CA GLU A 137 -0.87 4.22 -2.93
C GLU A 137 -0.97 3.06 -1.94
N GLU A 138 0.08 2.76 -1.19
CA GLU A 138 0.00 1.73 -0.14
C GLU A 138 -0.99 2.13 0.96
N ALA A 139 -0.96 3.38 1.44
CA ALA A 139 -1.92 3.87 2.42
C ALA A 139 -3.37 3.77 1.91
N PHE A 140 -3.62 4.15 0.66
CA PHE A 140 -4.96 4.10 0.09
C PHE A 140 -5.43 2.67 -0.15
N PHE A 141 -4.70 1.89 -0.95
CA PHE A 141 -5.13 0.57 -1.38
C PHE A 141 -5.09 -0.46 -0.24
N ARG A 142 -4.01 -0.51 0.53
CA ARG A 142 -3.83 -1.59 1.51
C ARG A 142 -4.42 -1.18 2.84
N MET A 143 -4.09 0.01 3.32
CA MET A 143 -4.56 0.42 4.63
C MET A 143 -6.05 0.78 4.62
N PHE A 144 -6.48 1.73 3.81
CA PHE A 144 -7.87 2.18 3.79
C PHE A 144 -8.79 1.17 3.08
N PHE A 145 -8.50 0.87 1.81
CA PHE A 145 -9.44 0.19 0.93
C PHE A 145 -9.72 -1.25 1.36
N ILE A 146 -8.68 -2.06 1.64
CA ILE A 146 -8.89 -3.42 2.19
C ILE A 146 -9.62 -3.35 3.53
N SER A 147 -9.25 -2.43 4.43
CA SER A 147 -9.90 -2.31 5.74
C SER A 147 -11.38 -1.95 5.62
N PHE A 148 -11.74 -1.09 4.66
CA PHE A 148 -13.13 -0.76 4.36
C PHE A 148 -13.94 -2.01 4.01
N PHE A 149 -13.45 -2.87 3.11
CA PHE A 149 -14.15 -4.11 2.75
C PHE A 149 -14.22 -5.09 3.92
N ILE A 150 -13.15 -5.24 4.69
CA ILE A 150 -13.16 -6.09 5.89
C ILE A 150 -14.23 -5.60 6.88
N GLN A 151 -14.39 -4.30 7.06
CA GLN A 151 -15.39 -3.75 7.99
C GLN A 151 -16.82 -3.83 7.44
N LYS A 152 -17.01 -3.53 6.15
CA LYS A 152 -18.32 -3.52 5.47
C LYS A 152 -19.02 -4.87 5.50
N TYR A 153 -18.28 -5.98 5.37
CA TYR A 153 -18.88 -7.31 5.30
C TYR A 153 -19.00 -7.96 6.70
N PRO A 154 -20.14 -8.60 7.02
CA PRO A 154 -20.31 -9.35 8.27
C PRO A 154 -19.34 -10.54 8.35
N ASN A 155 -19.20 -11.28 7.26
CA ASN A 155 -18.21 -12.34 7.14
C ASN A 155 -16.85 -11.74 6.76
N LYS A 156 -15.95 -11.64 7.73
CA LYS A 156 -14.63 -11.02 7.54
C LYS A 156 -13.78 -11.71 6.49
N ARG A 157 -13.94 -13.02 6.29
CA ARG A 157 -13.21 -13.75 5.22
C ARG A 157 -13.64 -13.29 3.84
N ILE A 158 -14.94 -13.09 3.63
CA ILE A 158 -15.49 -12.54 2.38
C ILE A 158 -14.98 -11.11 2.19
N GLY A 159 -15.00 -10.28 3.24
CA GLY A 159 -14.45 -8.93 3.19
C GLY A 159 -12.97 -8.87 2.82
N ILE A 160 -12.15 -9.80 3.33
CA ILE A 160 -10.74 -9.93 2.96
C ILE A 160 -10.61 -10.28 1.48
N ILE A 161 -11.28 -11.35 1.01
CA ILE A 161 -11.16 -11.82 -0.38
C ILE A 161 -11.56 -10.72 -1.37
N ILE A 162 -12.72 -10.09 -1.13
CA ILE A 162 -13.22 -9.00 -1.98
C ILE A 162 -12.28 -7.80 -1.89
N GLY A 163 -11.87 -7.40 -0.69
CA GLY A 163 -10.99 -6.25 -0.49
C GLY A 163 -9.66 -6.40 -1.22
N VAL A 164 -9.01 -7.56 -1.10
CA VAL A 164 -7.75 -7.88 -1.79
C VAL A 164 -7.94 -7.86 -3.30
N PHE A 165 -8.92 -8.59 -3.81
CA PHE A 165 -9.13 -8.70 -5.26
C PHE A 165 -9.49 -7.35 -5.90
N VAL A 166 -10.44 -6.63 -5.32
CA VAL A 166 -10.89 -5.33 -5.86
C VAL A 166 -9.78 -4.28 -5.71
N SER A 167 -9.04 -4.28 -4.59
CA SER A 167 -7.89 -3.39 -4.42
C SER A 167 -6.84 -3.61 -5.52
N SER A 168 -6.44 -4.86 -5.75
CA SER A 168 -5.45 -5.20 -6.78
C SER A 168 -5.94 -4.92 -8.20
N PHE A 169 -7.23 -5.13 -8.46
CA PHE A 169 -7.83 -4.86 -9.76
C PHE A 169 -7.88 -3.35 -10.06
N ILE A 170 -8.29 -2.53 -9.09
CA ILE A 170 -8.27 -1.07 -9.25
C ILE A 170 -6.82 -0.57 -9.35
N PHE A 171 -5.89 -1.15 -8.57
CA PHE A 171 -4.46 -0.82 -8.66
C PHE A 171 -3.92 -1.08 -10.08
N MET A 172 -4.25 -2.22 -10.69
CA MET A 172 -3.95 -2.51 -12.09
C MET A 172 -4.53 -1.46 -13.04
N ILE A 173 -5.82 -1.15 -12.92
CA ILE A 173 -6.48 -0.16 -13.80
C ILE A 173 -5.86 1.24 -13.64
N ALA A 174 -5.52 1.65 -12.42
CA ALA A 174 -4.87 2.94 -12.16
C ALA A 174 -3.54 3.07 -12.91
N HIS A 175 -2.85 1.95 -13.14
CA HIS A 175 -1.61 1.88 -13.88
C HIS A 175 -1.79 1.71 -15.39
N TRP A 176 -3.02 1.57 -15.90
CA TRP A 176 -3.29 1.51 -17.34
C TRP A 176 -2.79 2.75 -18.07
N ALA A 177 -2.96 3.94 -17.48
CA ALA A 177 -2.48 5.18 -18.06
C ALA A 177 -0.95 5.19 -18.24
N SER A 178 -0.24 4.48 -17.36
CA SER A 178 1.22 4.41 -17.35
C SER A 178 1.78 3.32 -18.26
N TYR A 179 1.08 2.19 -18.43
CA TYR A 179 1.61 1.03 -19.17
C TYR A 179 0.81 0.66 -20.43
N GLY A 180 -0.25 1.42 -20.74
CA GLY A 180 -1.10 1.24 -21.90
C GLY A 180 -1.75 -0.14 -21.96
N ASP A 181 -1.89 -0.67 -23.18
CA ASP A 181 -2.56 -1.94 -23.47
C ASP A 181 -1.66 -3.17 -23.24
N SER A 182 -0.52 -3.01 -22.57
CA SER A 182 0.40 -4.11 -22.31
C SER A 182 -0.18 -5.06 -21.26
N LEU A 183 -0.84 -6.13 -21.73
CA LEU A 183 -1.48 -7.13 -20.87
C LEU A 183 -0.51 -7.74 -19.85
N SER A 184 0.74 -7.98 -20.23
CA SER A 184 1.75 -8.53 -19.31
C SER A 184 2.05 -7.58 -18.15
N LEU A 185 2.13 -6.27 -18.41
CA LEU A 185 2.37 -5.26 -17.37
C LEU A 185 1.13 -5.02 -16.52
N MET A 186 -0.07 -5.07 -17.12
CA MET A 186 -1.32 -5.03 -16.34
C MET A 186 -1.42 -6.22 -15.39
N LEU A 187 -1.17 -7.44 -15.87
CA LEU A 187 -1.17 -8.64 -15.04
C LEU A 187 -0.09 -8.55 -13.95
N SER A 188 1.08 -7.99 -14.26
CA SER A 188 2.14 -7.81 -13.26
C SER A 188 1.69 -6.85 -12.15
N MET A 189 1.01 -5.74 -12.47
CA MET A 189 0.44 -4.85 -11.46
C MET A 189 -0.65 -5.51 -10.62
N PHE A 190 -1.52 -6.31 -11.25
CA PHE A 190 -2.55 -7.06 -10.53
C PHE A 190 -1.95 -8.04 -9.52
N PHE A 191 -1.00 -8.88 -9.96
CA PHE A 191 -0.33 -9.84 -9.07
C PHE A 191 0.55 -9.16 -8.01
N GLY A 192 1.21 -8.05 -8.37
CA GLY A 192 1.93 -7.20 -7.41
C GLY A 192 0.97 -6.68 -6.32
N GLY A 193 -0.17 -6.13 -6.71
CA GLY A 193 -1.21 -5.70 -5.78
C GLY A 193 -1.70 -6.82 -4.86
N LEU A 194 -1.90 -8.03 -5.38
CA LEU A 194 -2.29 -9.20 -4.58
C LEU A 194 -1.20 -9.54 -3.56
N LEU A 195 0.07 -9.52 -3.99
CA LEU A 195 1.22 -9.81 -3.14
C LEU A 195 1.34 -8.78 -1.99
N PHE A 196 1.34 -7.48 -2.30
CA PHE A 196 1.36 -6.42 -1.28
C PHE A 196 0.19 -6.53 -0.30
N SER A 197 -0.99 -6.87 -0.81
CA SER A 197 -2.18 -7.07 0.03
C SER A 197 -2.02 -8.27 0.97
N ALA A 198 -1.45 -9.38 0.49
CA ALA A 198 -1.13 -10.53 1.32
C ALA A 198 -0.12 -10.18 2.42
N TYR A 199 0.96 -9.47 2.07
CA TYR A 199 1.96 -8.99 3.04
C TYR A 199 1.32 -8.10 4.10
N TYR A 200 0.52 -7.12 3.69
CA TYR A 200 -0.20 -6.26 4.61
C TYR A 200 -1.10 -7.05 5.57
N LEU A 201 -1.82 -8.07 5.10
CA LEU A 201 -2.70 -8.89 5.94
C LEU A 201 -1.93 -9.81 6.90
N VAL A 202 -0.79 -10.35 6.47
CA VAL A 202 0.07 -11.23 7.29
C VAL A 202 0.76 -10.43 8.38
N PHE A 203 1.47 -9.36 8.02
CA PHE A 203 2.27 -8.58 8.96
C PHE A 203 1.45 -7.55 9.74
N LYS A 204 0.30 -7.13 9.18
CA LYS A 204 -0.56 -6.07 9.74
C LYS A 204 0.19 -4.77 9.99
N ASP A 205 1.17 -4.49 9.13
CA ASP A 205 2.03 -3.31 9.13
C ASP A 205 2.12 -2.81 7.70
N ILE A 206 1.64 -1.58 7.47
CA ILE A 206 1.67 -0.98 6.15
C ILE A 206 3.08 -0.59 5.71
N THR A 207 3.97 -0.39 6.69
CA THR A 207 5.28 0.25 6.48
C THR A 207 6.18 -0.65 5.65
N ILE A 208 6.05 -1.98 5.80
CA ILE A 208 6.70 -2.97 4.94
C ILE A 208 6.32 -2.72 3.48
N SER A 209 5.02 -2.64 3.22
CA SER A 209 4.51 -2.44 1.87
C SER A 209 4.98 -1.10 1.31
N MET A 210 4.92 -0.03 2.09
CA MET A 210 5.42 1.30 1.70
C MET A 210 6.91 1.26 1.35
N LEU A 211 7.74 0.68 2.22
CA LEU A 211 9.19 0.61 2.00
C LEU A 211 9.56 -0.25 0.78
N ALA A 212 8.92 -1.41 0.63
CA ALA A 212 9.16 -2.24 -0.54
C ALA A 212 8.77 -1.51 -1.83
N HIS A 213 7.57 -0.89 -1.86
CA HIS A 213 7.11 -0.13 -3.02
C HIS A 213 8.02 1.08 -3.33
N LEU A 214 8.51 1.77 -2.30
CA LEU A 214 9.51 2.82 -2.47
C LEU A 214 10.80 2.32 -3.13
N ILE A 215 11.36 1.21 -2.64
CA ILE A 215 12.58 0.61 -3.21
C ILE A 215 12.36 0.22 -4.68
N ILE A 216 11.19 -0.34 -4.97
CA ILE A 216 10.76 -0.71 -6.30
C ILE A 216 10.73 0.53 -7.22
N ASN A 217 10.11 1.62 -6.77
CA ASN A 217 10.09 2.87 -7.53
C ASN A 217 11.48 3.49 -7.71
N LEU A 218 12.35 3.41 -6.71
CA LEU A 218 13.75 3.83 -6.82
C LEU A 218 14.49 3.05 -7.90
N ILE A 219 14.30 1.72 -7.96
CA ILE A 219 14.90 0.88 -9.01
C ILE A 219 14.40 1.33 -10.38
N VAL A 220 13.09 1.58 -10.55
CA VAL A 220 12.52 2.08 -11.83
C VAL A 220 13.14 3.41 -12.23
N ILE A 221 13.21 4.36 -11.30
CA ILE A 221 13.78 5.69 -11.56
C ILE A 221 15.23 5.54 -12.04
N GLN A 222 16.03 4.70 -11.37
CA GLN A 222 17.43 4.48 -11.72
C GLN A 222 17.56 3.82 -13.10
N THR A 223 16.80 2.76 -13.38
CA THR A 223 16.91 2.03 -14.65
C THR A 223 16.31 2.80 -15.84
N THR A 224 15.29 3.63 -15.61
CA THR A 224 14.55 4.32 -16.68
C THR A 224 15.12 5.71 -16.96
N ILE A 225 15.58 6.44 -15.94
CA ILE A 225 16.08 7.80 -16.11
C ILE A 225 17.58 7.80 -16.37
N ILE A 226 18.38 7.04 -15.60
CA ILE A 226 19.84 7.06 -15.76
C ILE A 226 20.29 6.24 -16.97
N GLY A 227 19.57 5.18 -17.35
CA GLY A 227 19.87 4.43 -18.57
C GLY A 227 19.65 5.18 -19.89
N VAL A 228 19.12 6.41 -19.84
CA VAL A 228 18.80 7.26 -21.00
C VAL A 228 19.74 8.48 -21.10
N TYR A 229 20.53 8.77 -20.05
CA TYR A 229 21.58 9.80 -20.04
C TYR A 229 22.97 9.17 -20.10
#